data_AF-A0A7S1WXA7-F1
#
_entry.id   AF-A0A7S1WXA7-F1
#
_cell.length_a   1.000
_cell.length_b   1.000
_cell.length_c   1.000
_cell.angle_alpha   90.00
_cell.angle_beta   90.00
_cell.angle_gamma   90.00
#
_symmetry.space_group_name_H-M   'P 1'
#
loop_
_entity.id
_entity.type
_entity.pdbx_description
1 polymer ?
#
loop_
_entity_poly.entity_id
_entity_poly.type
_entity_poly.pdbx_seq_one_letter_code
_entity_poly.pdbx_strand_id
1 'polypeptide(L)'
;VRLEAPAAADDDDARFVEAMAKAGHADQHMAAKLAELRAEHDAYGKLLDGLYGWLASPTSLLYDAALLRKVHQYMDRVLQLLISVLKKNGCSVIHASYSKVIFATGKLCVLPDVQIFWQVLCENVQNLRPLEPLALGDAACLAELYYGIIWLDPSNWAGVPIDGATGSVIWKAHSCWKMAEFLPPAVRPSLILYAGELLLGPQRELGRRHGTSSQCAPMEAEEEGEARAGQAPCGAMDVDEEEAAENEFGEEGEPCERGAPEG
;
A
#
# COMPACT_ATOMS: atom_id res chain seq x y z
N VAL A 1 10.70 12.22 -2.39
CA VAL A 1 10.55 10.76 -2.54
C VAL A 1 11.85 10.15 -2.08
N ARG A 2 11.85 9.43 -0.97
CA ARG A 2 13.03 8.71 -0.47
C ARG A 2 13.22 7.56 -1.45
N LEU A 3 14.18 7.68 -2.35
CA LEU A 3 14.55 6.63 -3.29
C LEU A 3 15.23 5.55 -2.44
N GLU A 4 14.49 4.51 -2.07
CA GLU A 4 15.12 3.27 -1.65
C GLU A 4 15.83 2.69 -2.87
N ALA A 5 17.13 2.49 -2.73
CA ALA A 5 18.00 1.94 -3.76
C ALA A 5 17.54 0.53 -4.17
N PRO A 6 17.81 0.10 -5.42
CA PRO A 6 17.49 -1.25 -5.86
C PRO A 6 18.36 -2.28 -5.13
N ALA A 7 17.90 -2.75 -3.97
CA ALA A 7 18.62 -3.65 -3.08
C ALA A 7 19.05 -5.00 -3.74
N ALA A 8 18.45 -5.36 -4.87
CA ALA A 8 18.78 -6.59 -5.59
C ALA A 8 20.11 -6.51 -6.39
N ALA A 9 20.48 -5.33 -6.89
CA ALA A 9 21.72 -5.16 -7.67
C ALA A 9 22.96 -5.14 -6.76
N ASP A 10 22.82 -4.56 -5.56
CA ASP A 10 23.90 -4.49 -4.57
C ASP A 10 24.29 -5.88 -4.01
N ASP A 11 23.33 -6.81 -3.91
CA ASP A 11 23.56 -8.16 -3.32
C ASP A 11 24.28 -9.11 -4.30
N ASP A 12 23.96 -9.03 -5.60
CA ASP A 12 24.66 -9.81 -6.63
C ASP A 12 26.09 -9.29 -6.86
N ASP A 13 26.30 -7.98 -6.75
CA ASP A 13 27.61 -7.34 -6.85
C ASP A 13 28.52 -7.66 -5.66
N ALA A 14 27.99 -7.64 -4.44
CA ALA A 14 28.73 -8.03 -3.25
C ALA A 14 29.21 -9.49 -3.35
N ARG A 15 28.34 -10.38 -3.85
CA ARG A 15 28.71 -11.78 -4.12
C ARG A 15 29.77 -11.91 -5.20
N PHE A 16 29.69 -11.12 -6.27
CA PHE A 16 30.69 -11.12 -7.34
C PHE A 16 32.05 -10.60 -6.84
N VAL A 17 32.08 -9.51 -6.08
CA VAL A 17 33.31 -8.95 -5.49
C VAL A 17 33.91 -9.91 -4.46
N GLU A 18 33.11 -10.56 -3.62
CA GLU A 18 33.56 -11.60 -2.69
C GLU A 18 34.11 -12.84 -3.42
N ALA A 19 33.46 -13.27 -4.51
CA ALA A 19 33.92 -14.38 -5.33
C ALA A 19 35.25 -14.05 -6.04
N MET A 20 35.40 -12.82 -6.54
CA MET A 20 36.64 -12.33 -7.16
C MET A 20 37.77 -12.18 -6.15
N ALA A 21 37.47 -11.73 -4.93
CA ALA A 21 38.43 -11.68 -3.82
C ALA A 21 38.88 -13.09 -3.39
N LYS A 22 37.95 -14.07 -3.34
CA LYS A 22 38.26 -15.49 -3.07
C LYS A 22 39.08 -16.13 -4.20
N ALA A 23 38.91 -15.68 -5.44
CA ALA A 23 39.67 -16.16 -6.61
C ALA A 23 41.07 -15.52 -6.76
N GLY A 24 41.48 -14.61 -5.86
CA GLY A 24 42.80 -13.98 -5.88
C GLY A 24 43.01 -12.94 -6.99
N HIS A 25 41.97 -12.63 -7.77
CA HIS A 25 41.98 -11.60 -8.80
C HIS A 25 41.47 -10.28 -8.19
N ALA A 26 42.36 -9.60 -7.47
CA ALA A 26 42.11 -8.26 -6.93
C ALA A 26 42.25 -7.18 -8.02
N ASP A 27 41.50 -7.28 -9.11
CA ASP A 27 41.50 -6.26 -10.15
C ASP A 27 40.69 -5.04 -9.69
N GLN A 28 41.25 -4.33 -8.71
CA GLN A 28 40.77 -3.05 -8.19
C GLN A 28 40.54 -2.04 -9.31
N HIS A 29 41.31 -2.16 -10.41
CA HIS A 29 41.12 -1.37 -11.62
C HIS A 29 39.82 -1.69 -12.36
N MET A 30 39.44 -2.96 -12.49
CA MET A 30 38.15 -3.33 -13.09
C MET A 30 36.98 -2.91 -12.20
N ALA A 31 37.10 -3.09 -10.88
CA ALA A 31 36.09 -2.60 -9.93
C ALA A 31 35.92 -1.07 -10.00
N ALA A 32 37.02 -0.32 -10.08
CA ALA A 32 36.99 1.13 -10.26
C ALA A 32 36.34 1.54 -11.59
N LYS A 33 36.66 0.83 -12.69
CA LYS A 33 36.06 1.07 -14.00
C LYS A 33 34.56 0.77 -14.02
N LEU A 34 34.11 -0.29 -13.34
CA LEU A 34 32.68 -0.58 -13.19
C LEU A 34 31.96 0.52 -12.40
N ALA A 35 32.57 1.05 -11.34
CA ALA A 35 32.01 2.16 -10.57
C ALA A 35 31.91 3.45 -11.40
N GLU A 36 32.93 3.74 -12.22
CA GLU A 36 32.92 4.87 -13.16
C GLU A 36 31.78 4.74 -14.18
N LEU A 37 31.65 3.57 -14.82
CA LEU A 37 30.57 3.31 -15.78
C LEU A 37 29.18 3.42 -15.16
N ARG A 38 29.00 3.02 -13.89
CA ARG A 38 27.75 3.21 -13.16
C ARG A 38 27.45 4.68 -12.93
N ALA A 39 28.44 5.46 -12.50
CA ALA A 39 28.27 6.90 -12.31
C ALA A 39 27.91 7.62 -13.61
N GLU A 40 28.51 7.21 -14.74
CA GLU A 40 28.13 7.70 -16.06
C GLU A 40 26.70 7.31 -16.42
N HIS A 41 26.33 6.04 -16.24
CA HIS A 41 24.96 5.57 -16.49
C HIS A 41 23.91 6.32 -15.66
N ASP A 42 24.19 6.55 -14.37
CA ASP A 42 23.32 7.30 -13.47
C ASP A 42 23.21 8.77 -13.88
N ALA A 43 24.29 9.37 -14.38
CA ALA A 43 24.28 10.72 -14.92
C ALA A 43 23.40 10.81 -16.19
N TYR A 44 23.49 9.82 -17.08
CA TYR A 44 22.61 9.73 -18.25
C TYR A 44 21.14 9.54 -17.85
N GLY A 45 20.86 8.68 -16.87
CA GLY A 45 19.51 8.48 -16.33
C GLY A 45 18.89 9.79 -15.83
N LYS A 46 19.62 10.54 -15.00
CA LYS A 46 19.18 11.85 -14.49
C LYS A 46 18.92 12.87 -15.60
N LEU A 47 19.73 12.85 -16.66
CA LEU A 47 19.55 13.72 -17.81
C LEU A 47 18.26 13.38 -18.57
N LEU A 48 17.98 12.09 -18.77
CA LEU A 48 16.76 11.62 -19.42
C LEU A 48 15.52 11.95 -18.60
N ASP A 49 15.55 11.74 -17.29
CA ASP A 49 14.44 12.09 -16.38
C ASP A 49 14.13 13.60 -16.42
N GLY A 50 15.16 14.43 -16.51
CA GLY A 50 15.04 15.89 -16.59
C GLY A 50 14.64 16.42 -17.97
N LEU A 51 14.76 15.62 -19.04
CA LEU A 51 14.56 16.07 -20.42
C LEU A 51 13.13 16.56 -20.65
N TYR A 52 12.13 15.81 -20.17
CA TYR A 52 10.73 16.20 -20.30
C TYR A 52 10.44 17.52 -19.56
N GLY A 53 10.96 17.68 -18.34
CA GLY A 53 10.81 18.91 -17.55
C GLY A 53 11.47 20.12 -18.20
N TRP A 54 12.65 19.92 -18.81
CA TRP A 54 13.34 20.96 -19.56
C TRP A 54 12.55 21.38 -20.82
N LEU A 55 12.00 20.42 -21.57
CA LEU A 55 11.18 20.68 -22.75
C LEU A 55 9.86 21.39 -22.40
N ALA A 56 9.26 21.03 -21.27
CA ALA A 56 8.01 21.62 -20.80
C ALA A 56 8.20 23.03 -20.18
N SER A 57 9.42 23.39 -19.80
CA SER A 57 9.70 24.68 -19.16
C SER A 57 9.78 25.82 -20.19
N PRO A 58 8.98 26.88 -20.06
CA PRO A 58 9.01 28.02 -20.97
C PRO A 58 10.27 28.89 -20.83
N THR A 59 11.03 28.72 -19.75
CA THR A 59 12.28 29.46 -19.51
C THR A 59 13.51 28.74 -20.09
N SER A 60 13.33 27.60 -20.75
CA SER A 60 14.44 26.87 -21.37
C SER A 60 14.89 27.56 -22.67
N LEU A 61 16.20 27.49 -22.97
CA LEU A 61 16.81 28.18 -24.12
C LEU A 61 16.24 27.70 -25.48
N LEU A 62 15.69 26.48 -25.53
CA LEU A 62 15.18 25.82 -26.73
C LEU A 62 13.70 25.44 -26.56
N TYR A 63 12.93 26.24 -25.83
CA TYR A 63 11.50 26.00 -25.67
C TYR A 63 10.77 26.07 -27.02
N ASP A 64 10.15 24.95 -27.42
CA ASP A 64 9.28 24.85 -28.59
C ASP A 64 7.94 24.20 -28.21
N ALA A 65 6.88 25.01 -28.21
CA ALA A 65 5.52 24.57 -27.91
C ALA A 65 4.98 23.55 -28.93
N ALA A 66 5.42 23.60 -30.19
CA ALA A 66 4.97 22.66 -31.22
C ALA A 66 5.54 21.27 -30.97
N LEU A 67 6.83 21.20 -30.61
CA LEU A 67 7.50 19.97 -30.22
C LEU A 67 6.89 19.37 -28.94
N LEU A 68 6.69 20.18 -27.90
CA LEU A 68 6.05 19.73 -26.65
C LEU A 68 4.66 19.13 -26.92
N ARG A 69 3.85 19.80 -27.75
CA ARG A 69 2.52 19.29 -28.14
C ARG A 69 2.62 17.95 -28.88
N LYS A 70 3.64 17.75 -29.73
CA LYS A 70 3.88 16.47 -30.40
C LYS A 70 4.26 15.38 -29.42
N VAL A 71 5.15 15.66 -28.46
CA VAL A 71 5.52 14.71 -27.40
C VAL A 71 4.28 14.30 -26.60
N HIS A 72 3.45 15.25 -26.17
CA HIS A 72 2.20 14.95 -25.46
C HIS A 72 1.26 14.08 -26.28
N GLN A 73 1.12 14.35 -27.58
CA GLN A 73 0.32 13.49 -28.47
C GLN A 73 0.86 12.06 -28.49
N TYR A 74 2.17 11.85 -28.53
CA TYR A 74 2.74 10.50 -28.46
C TYR A 74 2.53 9.85 -27.09
N MET A 75 2.68 10.60 -26.00
CA MET A 75 2.42 10.11 -24.64
C MET A 75 0.96 9.65 -24.49
N ASP A 76 -0.01 10.42 -25.02
CA ASP A 76 -1.41 10.03 -25.02
C ASP A 76 -1.65 8.74 -25.81
N ARG A 77 -1.02 8.60 -26.98
CA ARG A 77 -1.16 7.40 -27.83
C ARG A 77 -0.57 6.17 -27.14
N VAL A 78 0.60 6.31 -26.51
CA VAL A 78 1.24 5.23 -25.75
C VAL A 78 0.38 4.84 -24.55
N LEU A 79 -0.13 5.81 -23.79
CA LEU A 79 -1.00 5.54 -22.63
C LEU A 79 -2.31 4.86 -23.05
N GLN A 80 -2.96 5.33 -24.11
CA GLN A 80 -4.17 4.70 -24.65
C GLN A 80 -3.90 3.28 -25.15
N LEU A 81 -2.74 3.05 -25.78
CA LEU A 81 -2.34 1.72 -26.22
C LEU A 81 -2.12 0.79 -25.02
N LEU A 82 -1.43 1.24 -23.97
CA LEU A 82 -1.23 0.49 -22.73
C LEU A 82 -2.57 0.14 -22.07
N ILE A 83 -3.49 1.11 -21.94
CA ILE A 83 -4.85 0.88 -21.40
C ILE A 83 -5.60 -0.16 -22.25
N SER A 84 -5.44 -0.11 -23.58
CA SER A 84 -6.07 -1.07 -24.48
C SER A 84 -5.53 -2.49 -24.27
N VAL A 85 -4.22 -2.63 -24.04
CA VAL A 85 -3.59 -3.92 -23.71
C VAL A 85 -4.09 -4.43 -22.36
N LEU A 86 -4.14 -3.59 -21.33
CA LEU A 86 -4.67 -3.96 -20.02
C LEU A 86 -6.10 -4.48 -20.11
N LYS A 87 -6.98 -3.76 -20.83
CA LYS A 87 -8.37 -4.19 -21.05
C LYS A 87 -8.47 -5.51 -21.82
N LYS A 88 -7.62 -5.73 -22.83
CA LYS A 88 -7.56 -7.00 -23.57
C LYS A 88 -7.14 -8.19 -22.70
N ASN A 89 -6.31 -7.94 -21.68
CA ASN A 89 -5.90 -8.93 -20.69
C ASN A 89 -6.94 -9.15 -19.57
N GLY A 90 -8.11 -8.52 -19.66
CA GLY A 90 -9.18 -8.67 -18.67
C GLY A 90 -9.04 -7.77 -17.44
N CYS A 91 -8.11 -6.80 -17.45
CA CYS A 91 -7.98 -5.84 -16.35
C CYS A 91 -9.02 -4.72 -16.42
N SER A 92 -9.51 -4.31 -15.26
CA SER A 92 -10.27 -3.08 -15.11
C SER A 92 -9.34 -1.94 -14.69
N VAL A 93 -9.18 -0.92 -15.53
CA VAL A 93 -8.32 0.24 -15.22
C VAL A 93 -9.08 1.20 -14.31
N ILE A 94 -8.52 1.47 -13.12
CA ILE A 94 -9.10 2.36 -12.10
C ILE A 94 -8.60 3.78 -12.31
N HIS A 95 -7.29 3.95 -12.48
CA HIS A 95 -6.66 5.25 -12.70
C HIS A 95 -5.51 5.10 -13.70
N ALA A 96 -5.35 6.09 -14.57
CA ALA A 96 -4.23 6.14 -15.49
C ALA A 96 -3.74 7.58 -15.64
N SER A 97 -2.46 7.76 -15.36
CA SER A 97 -1.69 8.98 -15.57
C SER A 97 -0.41 8.61 -16.32
N TYR A 98 0.34 9.60 -16.79
CA TYR A 98 1.62 9.37 -17.48
C TYR A 98 2.68 8.76 -16.55
N SER A 99 2.54 8.91 -15.23
CA SER A 99 3.50 8.40 -14.25
C SER A 99 3.03 7.17 -13.48
N LYS A 100 1.72 6.92 -13.37
CA LYS A 100 1.17 5.82 -12.60
C LYS A 100 -0.11 5.30 -13.26
N VAL A 101 -0.22 3.98 -13.36
CA VAL A 101 -1.43 3.29 -13.79
C VAL A 101 -1.84 2.31 -12.69
N ILE A 102 -3.12 2.36 -12.31
CA ILE A 102 -3.73 1.50 -11.30
C ILE A 102 -4.84 0.71 -12.00
N PHE A 103 -4.77 -0.61 -11.89
CA PHE A 103 -5.76 -1.50 -12.48
C PHE A 103 -6.03 -2.69 -11.55
N ALA A 104 -7.21 -3.28 -11.70
CA ALA A 104 -7.63 -4.48 -11.01
C ALA A 104 -7.54 -5.68 -11.96
N THR A 105 -6.90 -6.76 -11.51
CA THR A 105 -6.76 -8.03 -12.24
C THR A 105 -7.98 -8.95 -12.07
N GLY A 106 -8.82 -8.68 -11.06
CA GLY A 106 -9.95 -9.54 -10.68
C GLY A 106 -9.53 -10.90 -10.08
N LYS A 107 -8.23 -11.12 -9.85
CA LYS A 107 -7.71 -12.32 -9.20
C LYS A 107 -7.74 -12.14 -7.68
N LEU A 108 -8.25 -13.17 -6.99
CA LEU A 108 -8.38 -13.16 -5.53
C LEU A 108 -7.23 -13.88 -4.82
N CYS A 109 -6.60 -14.85 -5.49
CA CYS A 109 -5.40 -15.52 -5.01
C CYS A 109 -4.18 -14.68 -5.41
N VAL A 110 -3.37 -14.31 -4.41
CA VAL A 110 -2.18 -13.48 -4.65
C VAL A 110 -1.08 -14.32 -5.31
N LEU A 111 -0.58 -15.36 -4.64
CA LEU A 111 0.35 -16.32 -5.23
C LEU A 111 -0.40 -17.64 -5.54
N PRO A 112 -0.14 -18.27 -6.70
CA PRO A 112 0.78 -17.87 -7.78
C PRO A 112 0.13 -16.99 -8.88
N ASP A 113 -1.19 -16.80 -8.84
CA ASP A 113 -1.97 -16.27 -9.96
C ASP A 113 -1.58 -14.85 -10.38
N VAL A 114 -1.32 -13.94 -9.44
CA VAL A 114 -0.96 -12.56 -9.77
C VAL A 114 0.43 -12.49 -10.38
N GLN A 115 1.37 -13.31 -9.90
CA GLN A 115 2.74 -13.32 -10.42
C GLN A 115 2.79 -13.86 -11.85
N ILE A 116 2.09 -14.96 -12.13
CA ILE A 116 1.99 -15.53 -13.48
C ILE A 116 1.27 -14.52 -14.40
N PHE A 117 0.19 -13.90 -13.92
CA PHE A 117 -0.51 -12.86 -14.65
C PHE A 117 0.42 -11.69 -15.01
N TRP A 118 1.23 -11.22 -14.06
CA TRP A 118 2.18 -10.13 -14.28
C TRP A 118 3.22 -10.49 -15.34
N GLN A 119 3.79 -11.69 -15.29
CA GLN A 119 4.75 -12.17 -16.29
C GLN A 119 4.14 -12.17 -17.70
N VAL A 120 2.94 -12.75 -17.86
CA VAL A 120 2.22 -12.77 -19.14
C VAL A 120 1.88 -11.35 -19.63
N LEU A 121 1.50 -10.46 -18.72
CA LEU A 121 1.24 -9.07 -19.06
C LEU A 121 2.51 -8.37 -19.57
N CYS A 122 3.66 -8.59 -18.92
CA CYS A 122 4.94 -8.05 -19.34
C CYS A 122 5.33 -8.54 -20.74
N GLU A 123 5.19 -9.84 -21.02
CA GLU A 123 5.43 -10.40 -22.36
C GLU A 123 4.51 -9.76 -23.41
N ASN A 124 3.21 -9.62 -23.10
CA ASN A 124 2.24 -9.01 -24.00
C ASN A 124 2.54 -7.53 -24.30
N VAL A 125 3.06 -6.80 -23.32
CA VAL A 125 3.48 -5.40 -23.50
C VAL A 125 4.78 -5.31 -24.31
N GLN A 126 5.77 -6.16 -24.02
CA GLN A 126 7.04 -6.20 -24.74
C GLN A 126 6.88 -6.59 -26.22
N ASN A 127 5.90 -7.44 -26.54
CA ASN A 127 5.57 -7.80 -27.93
C ASN A 127 5.11 -6.60 -28.78
N LEU A 128 4.72 -5.48 -28.16
CA LEU A 128 4.32 -4.26 -28.86
C LEU A 128 5.49 -3.27 -28.91
N ARG A 129 6.05 -3.08 -30.11
CA ARG A 129 7.16 -2.15 -30.39
C ARG A 129 7.01 -0.75 -29.76
N PRO A 130 5.82 -0.10 -29.73
CA PRO A 130 5.69 1.21 -29.09
C PRO A 130 5.74 1.19 -27.56
N LEU A 131 5.50 0.03 -26.94
CA LEU A 131 5.48 -0.16 -25.49
C LEU A 131 6.74 -0.85 -24.95
N GLU A 132 7.56 -1.45 -25.82
CA GLU A 132 8.86 -2.03 -25.49
C GLU A 132 9.72 -1.13 -24.57
N PRO A 133 9.81 0.21 -24.78
CA PRO A 133 10.61 1.07 -23.92
C PRO A 133 10.07 1.23 -22.49
N LEU A 134 8.83 0.83 -22.20
CA LEU A 134 8.28 0.90 -20.84
C LEU A 134 8.91 -0.15 -19.91
N ALA A 135 9.59 -1.17 -20.46
CA ALA A 135 10.41 -2.13 -19.72
C ALA A 135 9.75 -2.66 -18.43
N LEU A 136 8.46 -3.00 -18.48
CA LEU A 136 7.67 -3.44 -17.31
C LEU A 136 8.21 -4.70 -16.59
N GLY A 137 9.24 -5.35 -17.14
CA GLY A 137 9.92 -6.49 -16.53
C GLY A 137 10.83 -6.12 -15.35
N ASP A 138 11.12 -4.83 -15.13
CA ASP A 138 11.87 -4.41 -13.96
C ASP A 138 11.01 -4.54 -12.69
N ALA A 139 11.60 -5.05 -11.61
CA ALA A 139 10.97 -5.16 -10.30
C ALA A 139 10.52 -3.78 -9.78
N ALA A 140 11.20 -2.70 -10.19
CA ALA A 140 10.82 -1.34 -9.83
C ALA A 140 9.48 -0.88 -10.46
N CYS A 141 9.02 -1.52 -11.54
CA CYS A 141 7.76 -1.15 -12.20
C CYS A 141 6.52 -1.59 -11.39
N LEU A 142 6.63 -2.67 -10.62
CA LEU A 142 5.58 -3.14 -9.73
C LEU A 142 5.79 -2.55 -8.33
N ALA A 143 5.44 -1.27 -8.16
CA ALA A 143 5.71 -0.56 -6.92
C ALA A 143 4.92 -1.10 -5.72
N GLU A 144 3.61 -1.35 -5.88
CA GLU A 144 2.74 -1.71 -4.75
C GLU A 144 1.62 -2.64 -5.22
N LEU A 145 1.37 -3.70 -4.46
CA LEU A 145 0.26 -4.64 -4.68
C LEU A 145 -0.76 -4.50 -3.55
N TYR A 146 -2.04 -4.44 -3.91
CA TYR A 146 -3.14 -4.22 -2.97
C TYR A 146 -4.20 -5.30 -3.11
N TYR A 147 -4.67 -5.84 -1.99
CA TYR A 147 -5.76 -6.81 -1.94
C TYR A 147 -7.12 -6.14 -2.20
N GLY A 148 -7.29 -4.95 -1.64
CA GLY A 148 -8.45 -4.10 -1.87
C GLY A 148 -8.06 -2.64 -1.78
N ILE A 149 -8.70 -1.80 -2.58
CA ILE A 149 -8.45 -0.35 -2.62
C ILE A 149 -9.78 0.42 -2.65
N ILE A 150 -9.85 1.49 -1.87
CA ILE A 150 -10.80 2.59 -2.03
C ILE A 150 -10.04 3.71 -2.71
N TRP A 151 -10.49 4.09 -3.90
CA TRP A 151 -9.83 5.12 -4.70
C TRP A 151 -10.81 6.26 -4.97
N LEU A 152 -10.42 7.49 -4.61
CA LEU A 152 -11.13 8.70 -5.02
C LEU A 152 -10.27 9.53 -5.98
N ASP A 153 -9.05 9.86 -5.57
CA ASP A 153 -8.09 10.63 -6.38
C ASP A 153 -6.63 10.32 -5.94
N PRO A 154 -5.61 10.82 -6.66
CA PRO A 154 -4.21 10.53 -6.32
C PRO A 154 -3.75 10.94 -4.91
N SER A 155 -4.47 11.85 -4.26
CA SER A 155 -4.22 12.33 -2.89
C SER A 155 -5.18 11.75 -1.85
N ASN A 156 -6.20 10.99 -2.27
CA ASN A 156 -7.28 10.48 -1.45
C ASN A 156 -7.56 9.02 -1.83
N TRP A 157 -6.96 8.09 -1.08
CA TRP A 157 -7.09 6.66 -1.28
C TRP A 157 -6.81 5.87 0.00
N ALA A 158 -7.31 4.64 0.07
CA ALA A 158 -6.95 3.67 1.09
C ALA A 158 -6.79 2.29 0.46
N GLY A 159 -5.79 1.52 0.88
CA GLY A 159 -5.49 0.20 0.34
C GLY A 159 -5.07 -0.79 1.43
N VAL A 160 -5.38 -2.06 1.23
CA VAL A 160 -4.84 -3.17 2.04
C VAL A 160 -3.62 -3.73 1.31
N PRO A 161 -2.39 -3.48 1.78
CA PRO A 161 -1.20 -3.87 1.06
C PRO A 161 -0.99 -5.39 1.13
N ILE A 162 -0.34 -5.90 0.10
CA ILE A 162 0.12 -7.28 -0.01
C ILE A 162 1.64 -7.27 0.04
N ASP A 163 2.23 -8.16 0.83
CA ASP A 163 3.67 -8.36 0.79
C ASP A 163 4.05 -9.05 -0.53
N GLY A 164 4.88 -8.38 -1.34
CA GLY A 164 5.32 -8.88 -2.64
C GLY A 164 6.20 -10.14 -2.55
N ALA A 165 6.86 -10.36 -1.40
CA ALA A 165 7.75 -11.51 -1.21
C ALA A 165 7.00 -12.76 -0.73
N THR A 166 6.18 -12.64 0.31
CA THR A 166 5.41 -13.79 0.84
C THR A 166 4.05 -13.98 0.19
N GLY A 167 3.52 -12.97 -0.52
CA GLY A 167 2.16 -13.02 -1.03
C GLY A 167 1.08 -12.89 0.04
N SER A 168 1.47 -12.59 1.28
CA SER A 168 0.55 -12.49 2.41
C SER A 168 -0.14 -11.13 2.43
N VAL A 169 -1.42 -11.12 2.79
CA VAL A 169 -2.19 -9.88 2.93
C VAL A 169 -1.88 -9.25 4.28
N ILE A 170 -1.36 -8.02 4.28
CA ILE A 170 -1.12 -7.27 5.51
C ILE A 170 -2.43 -6.59 5.89
N TRP A 171 -3.11 -7.11 6.91
CA TRP A 171 -4.43 -6.64 7.37
C TRP A 171 -4.40 -5.30 8.13
N LYS A 172 -3.63 -4.34 7.62
CA LYS A 172 -3.50 -2.96 8.10
C LYS A 172 -3.70 -2.02 6.91
N ALA A 173 -4.78 -1.25 6.92
CA ALA A 173 -5.07 -0.32 5.85
C ALA A 173 -4.01 0.79 5.79
N HIS A 174 -3.36 0.95 4.65
CA HIS A 174 -2.59 2.14 4.32
C HIS A 174 -3.54 3.16 3.73
N SER A 175 -3.60 4.36 4.30
CA SER A 175 -4.53 5.40 3.83
C SER A 175 -3.84 6.74 3.72
N CYS A 176 -4.24 7.49 2.69
CA CYS A 176 -3.86 8.87 2.45
C CYS A 176 -5.15 9.63 2.18
N TRP A 177 -5.53 10.54 3.08
CA TRP A 177 -6.75 11.33 2.97
C TRP A 177 -6.42 12.80 3.15
N LYS A 178 -5.92 13.46 2.09
CA LYS A 178 -5.67 14.92 2.14
C LYS A 178 -6.95 15.70 2.41
N MET A 179 -8.11 15.19 2.00
CA MET A 179 -9.39 15.82 2.34
C MET A 179 -9.60 15.98 3.86
N ALA A 180 -9.01 15.09 4.67
CA ALA A 180 -9.10 15.14 6.12
C ALA A 180 -8.44 16.40 6.69
N GLU A 181 -7.43 16.95 6.02
CA GLU A 181 -6.74 18.18 6.46
C GLU A 181 -7.66 19.39 6.43
N PHE A 182 -8.63 19.40 5.51
CA PHE A 182 -9.61 20.49 5.39
C PHE A 182 -10.77 20.37 6.40
N LEU A 183 -10.89 19.24 7.10
CA LEU A 183 -11.90 19.04 8.12
C LEU A 183 -11.44 19.58 9.49
N PRO A 184 -12.37 19.93 10.40
CA PRO A 184 -12.05 20.27 11.78
C PRO A 184 -11.21 19.18 12.47
N PRO A 185 -10.20 19.52 13.30
CA PRO A 185 -9.32 18.55 13.95
C PRO A 185 -10.04 17.43 14.71
N ALA A 186 -11.21 17.73 15.28
CA ALA A 186 -12.02 16.77 16.03
C ALA A 186 -12.57 15.61 15.19
N VAL A 187 -12.82 15.80 13.88
CA VAL A 187 -13.45 14.78 13.03
C VAL A 187 -12.46 14.05 12.11
N ARG A 188 -11.22 14.53 12.01
CA ARG A 188 -10.19 13.92 11.15
C ARG A 188 -9.91 12.45 11.51
N PRO A 189 -9.72 12.10 12.81
CA PRO A 189 -9.47 10.72 13.19
C PRO A 189 -10.64 9.82 12.84
N SER A 190 -11.87 10.31 13.02
CA SER A 190 -13.10 9.58 12.71
C SER A 190 -13.18 9.22 11.24
N LEU A 191 -12.89 10.17 10.33
CA LEU A 191 -12.88 9.89 8.88
C LEU A 191 -11.90 8.77 8.52
N ILE A 192 -10.66 8.86 9.03
CA ILE A 192 -9.60 7.89 8.73
C ILE A 192 -9.98 6.51 9.27
N LEU A 193 -10.53 6.45 10.49
CA LEU A 193 -10.98 5.22 11.12
C LEU A 193 -12.13 4.57 10.33
N TYR A 194 -13.19 5.32 10.01
CA TYR A 194 -14.32 4.79 9.24
C TYR A 194 -13.92 4.35 7.83
N ALA A 195 -13.05 5.10 7.15
CA ALA A 195 -12.54 4.71 5.84
C ALA A 195 -11.74 3.39 5.92
N GLY A 196 -10.95 3.23 6.98
CA GLY A 196 -10.20 1.99 7.25
C GLY A 196 -11.12 0.80 7.55
N GLU A 197 -12.14 0.97 8.40
CA GLU A 197 -13.12 -0.06 8.74
C GLU A 197 -13.96 -0.49 7.53
N LEU A 198 -14.41 0.49 6.72
CA LEU A 198 -15.17 0.26 5.50
C LEU A 198 -14.39 -0.59 4.49
N LEU A 199 -13.06 -0.41 4.43
CA LEU A 199 -12.20 -1.21 3.59
C LEU A 199 -11.92 -2.59 4.22
N LEU A 200 -11.48 -2.64 5.48
CA LEU A 200 -11.01 -3.87 6.10
C LEU A 200 -12.12 -4.91 6.31
N GLY A 201 -13.32 -4.49 6.70
CA GLY A 201 -14.43 -5.40 7.02
C GLY A 201 -14.78 -6.34 5.84
N PRO A 202 -15.19 -5.78 4.68
CA PRO A 202 -15.51 -6.58 3.50
C PRO A 202 -14.33 -7.40 2.99
N GLN A 203 -13.11 -6.85 3.05
CA GLN A 203 -11.92 -7.54 2.52
C GLN A 203 -11.52 -8.73 3.41
N ARG A 204 -11.63 -8.61 4.74
CA ARG A 204 -11.40 -9.74 5.66
C ARG A 204 -12.39 -10.87 5.42
N GLU A 205 -13.65 -10.54 5.20
CA GLU A 205 -14.68 -11.53 4.89
C GLU A 205 -14.42 -12.19 3.52
N LEU A 206 -14.00 -11.41 2.52
CA LEU A 206 -13.62 -11.95 1.22
C LEU A 206 -12.43 -12.91 1.32
N GLY A 207 -11.42 -12.53 2.11
CA GLY A 207 -10.23 -13.36 2.34
C GLY A 207 -10.55 -14.65 3.10
N ARG A 208 -11.47 -14.59 4.06
CA ARG A 208 -11.99 -15.78 4.77
C ARG A 208 -12.67 -16.76 3.82
N ARG A 209 -13.49 -16.27 2.89
CA ARG A 209 -14.20 -17.11 1.91
C ARG A 209 -13.30 -17.76 0.87
N HIS A 210 -12.24 -17.07 0.47
CA HIS A 210 -11.33 -17.51 -0.59
C HIS A 210 -10.02 -18.11 -0.05
N GLY A 211 -9.95 -18.43 1.25
CA GLY A 211 -8.86 -19.22 1.82
C GLY A 211 -7.54 -18.48 2.03
N THR A 212 -7.51 -17.14 1.96
CA THR A 212 -6.32 -16.36 2.36
C THR A 212 -6.16 -16.27 3.88
N SER A 213 -7.13 -16.79 4.65
CA SER A 213 -7.00 -17.01 6.09
C SER A 213 -6.83 -18.50 6.41
N SER A 214 -5.61 -19.01 6.29
CA SER A 214 -5.14 -19.95 7.31
C SER A 214 -4.25 -19.14 8.25
N GLN A 215 -4.68 -19.06 9.51
CA GLN A 215 -4.01 -18.42 10.66
C GLN A 215 -4.19 -16.90 10.81
N CYS A 216 -5.26 -16.53 11.49
CA CYS A 216 -5.21 -15.54 12.56
C CYS A 216 -6.06 -16.09 13.69
N ALA A 217 -5.45 -16.84 14.60
CA ALA A 217 -6.02 -17.02 15.93
C ALA A 217 -5.92 -15.66 16.65
N PRO A 218 -6.93 -15.24 17.42
CA PRO A 218 -6.77 -14.10 18.31
C PRO A 218 -5.68 -14.46 19.34
N MET A 219 -4.65 -13.62 19.42
CA MET A 219 -3.67 -13.67 20.49
C MET A 219 -4.42 -13.30 21.77
N GLU A 220 -4.76 -14.31 22.56
CA GLU A 220 -5.21 -14.13 23.93
C GLU A 220 -4.10 -13.41 24.70
N ALA A 221 -4.48 -12.39 25.46
CA ALA A 221 -3.58 -11.67 26.34
C ALA A 221 -3.08 -12.65 27.41
N GLU A 222 -1.80 -13.01 27.35
CA GLU A 222 -1.14 -13.67 28.46
C GLU A 222 -0.97 -12.63 29.59
N GLU A 223 -1.83 -12.73 30.60
CA GLU A 223 -1.51 -12.28 31.95
C GLU A 223 -0.36 -13.16 32.47
N GLU A 224 0.84 -12.60 32.56
CA GLU A 224 1.93 -13.19 33.32
C GLU A 224 1.60 -13.11 34.81
N GLY A 225 0.99 -14.19 35.32
CA GLY A 225 0.96 -14.51 36.74
C GLY A 225 2.26 -15.21 37.15
N GLU A 226 3.15 -14.49 37.84
CA GLU A 226 4.31 -15.07 38.51
C GLU A 226 3.94 -15.39 39.97
N ALA A 227 4.04 -16.67 40.33
CA ALA A 227 3.73 -17.19 41.65
C ALA A 227 4.99 -17.73 42.36
N ARG A 228 5.09 -17.42 43.66
CA ARG A 228 5.71 -18.15 44.81
C ARG A 228 6.67 -17.26 45.64
N ALA A 229 6.71 -17.30 46.98
CA ALA A 229 6.21 -18.23 47.98
C ALA A 229 6.22 -17.58 49.39
N GLY A 230 5.45 -18.14 50.34
CA GLY A 230 5.74 -18.05 51.77
C GLY A 230 4.55 -18.22 52.73
N GLN A 231 4.46 -19.41 53.36
CA GLN A 231 3.98 -19.76 54.72
C GLN A 231 3.21 -18.71 55.57
N ALA A 232 2.19 -18.98 56.40
CA ALA A 232 1.55 -20.18 56.99
C ALA A 232 0.19 -19.73 57.62
N PRO A 233 -0.67 -20.63 58.17
CA PRO A 233 -2.05 -20.33 58.56
C PRO A 233 -2.21 -20.00 60.06
N CYS A 234 -3.20 -19.19 60.42
CA CYS A 234 -3.88 -18.95 61.72
C CYS A 234 -4.63 -17.61 61.55
N GLY A 235 -5.81 -17.26 62.05
CA GLY A 235 -6.75 -17.79 63.03
C GLY A 235 -7.90 -16.75 63.10
N ALA A 236 -9.02 -17.13 63.72
CA ALA A 236 -10.30 -16.43 63.79
C ALA A 236 -10.27 -14.95 64.27
N MET A 237 -11.31 -14.19 63.91
CA MET A 237 -12.24 -13.51 64.85
C MET A 237 -13.34 -12.73 64.09
N ASP A 238 -14.57 -12.92 64.58
CA ASP A 238 -15.82 -12.20 64.27
C ASP A 238 -15.81 -10.73 64.73
N VAL A 239 -16.98 -10.06 64.65
CA VAL A 239 -17.41 -8.73 65.17
C VAL A 239 -17.60 -7.68 64.05
N ASP A 240 -18.73 -7.00 63.85
CA ASP A 240 -20.07 -7.00 64.46
C ASP A 240 -21.05 -6.27 63.51
N GLU A 241 -22.34 -6.51 63.77
CA GLU A 241 -23.55 -5.85 63.25
C GLU A 241 -23.57 -4.33 63.46
N GLU A 242 -24.25 -3.59 62.58
CA GLU A 242 -25.27 -2.62 63.02
C GLU A 242 -26.26 -2.26 61.89
N GLU A 243 -27.55 -2.38 62.23
CA GLU A 243 -28.74 -2.05 61.45
C GLU A 243 -29.05 -0.55 61.41
N ALA A 244 -29.74 -0.11 60.34
CA ALA A 244 -30.97 0.71 60.36
C ALA A 244 -31.49 0.78 58.91
N ALA A 245 -32.60 0.15 58.51
CA ALA A 245 -34.00 0.56 58.73
C ALA A 245 -34.24 2.04 58.35
N GLU A 246 -35.19 2.46 57.53
CA GLU A 246 -36.42 1.87 56.99
C GLU A 246 -37.03 2.87 55.97
N ASN A 247 -37.76 2.35 54.99
CA ASN A 247 -39.02 2.87 54.40
C ASN A 247 -39.05 4.25 53.70
N GLU A 248 -39.92 4.57 52.74
CA GLU A 248 -41.07 3.96 52.03
C GLU A 248 -41.32 4.91 50.82
N PHE A 249 -41.54 4.44 49.58
CA PHE A 249 -42.83 4.12 48.94
C PHE A 249 -43.48 5.27 48.12
N GLY A 250 -44.11 4.88 47.00
CA GLY A 250 -44.95 5.69 46.09
C GLY A 250 -44.20 6.09 44.81
N GLU A 251 -44.25 5.38 43.68
CA GLU A 251 -45.38 4.85 42.89
C GLU A 251 -46.38 5.90 42.39
N GLU A 252 -46.86 5.69 41.15
CA GLU A 252 -47.75 6.49 40.28
C GLU A 252 -47.00 7.28 39.17
N GLY A 253 -47.18 7.07 37.86
CA GLY A 253 -48.16 6.25 37.12
C GLY A 253 -48.85 7.09 36.02
N GLU A 254 -48.22 7.24 34.85
CA GLU A 254 -48.82 7.53 33.50
C GLU A 254 -49.85 8.69 33.36
N PRO A 255 -50.43 9.03 32.17
CA PRO A 255 -50.27 8.52 30.80
C PRO A 255 -50.06 9.61 29.70
N CYS A 256 -49.86 9.12 28.47
CA CYS A 256 -49.98 9.84 27.21
C CYS A 256 -51.35 10.53 27.00
N GLU A 257 -51.35 11.70 26.37
CA GLU A 257 -52.47 12.13 25.52
C GLU A 257 -52.00 12.78 24.21
N ARG A 258 -52.91 12.65 23.24
CA ARG A 258 -52.82 12.84 21.79
C ARG A 258 -53.60 14.12 21.47
N GLY A 259 -53.12 14.98 20.57
CA GLY A 259 -53.97 16.07 20.06
C GLY A 259 -53.28 17.17 19.25
N ALA A 260 -53.20 16.97 17.92
CA ALA A 260 -53.56 17.88 16.81
C ALA A 260 -53.19 19.39 16.76
N PRO A 261 -53.24 20.01 15.54
CA PRO A 261 -52.44 21.17 15.14
C PRO A 261 -53.21 22.52 15.17
N GLU A 262 -52.48 23.65 15.05
CA GLU A 262 -52.71 24.78 14.13
C GLU A 262 -51.89 26.02 14.56
N GLY A 263 -51.35 26.74 13.57
CA GLY A 263 -50.57 27.98 13.73
C GLY A 263 -49.56 28.21 12.62
#